data_AF-A0A3B8JGU1-F1
#
_entry.id   AF-A0A3B8JGU1-F1
#
_cell.length_a   1.000
_cell.length_b   1.000
_cell.length_c   1.000
_cell.angle_alpha   90.00
_cell.angle_beta   90.00
_cell.angle_gamma   90.00
#
_symmetry.space_group_name_H-M   'P 1'
#
loop_
_entity.id
_entity.type
_entity.pdbx_description
1 polymer ?
#
loop_
_entity_poly.entity_id
_entity_poly.type
_entity_poly.pdbx_seq_one_letter_code
_entity_poly.pdbx_strand_id
1 'polypeptide(L)'
;MNKPEEELKLQLHPRPKETVSLEIPKDTLNSLKKVAVSRDMSLEALLKIYIGQCLRQDLAKLFSNRVLEATAQVLARHIQSEEEISTIIQEIRSETTR
;
A
#
# COMPACT_ATOMS: atom_id res chain seq x y z
N MET A 1 18.42 -47.78 8.25
CA MET A 1 19.25 -46.63 8.61
C MET A 1 18.65 -45.41 7.96
N ASN A 2 17.92 -44.59 8.73
CA ASN A 2 17.29 -43.36 8.22
C ASN A 2 18.38 -42.28 8.13
N LYS A 3 18.54 -41.70 6.93
CA LYS A 3 19.45 -40.57 6.72
C LYS A 3 19.00 -39.39 7.59
N PRO A 4 19.94 -38.66 8.22
CA PRO A 4 19.60 -37.52 9.06
C PRO A 4 18.93 -36.45 8.20
N GLU A 5 17.88 -35.88 8.76
CA GLU A 5 17.08 -34.79 8.21
C GLU A 5 18.03 -33.72 7.63
N GLU A 6 17.95 -33.47 6.32
CA GLU A 6 18.66 -32.36 5.69
C GLU A 6 18.21 -31.07 6.40
N GLU A 7 19.11 -30.44 7.14
CA GLU A 7 18.87 -29.16 7.81
C GLU A 7 18.41 -28.14 6.76
N LEU A 8 17.10 -27.84 6.74
CA LEU A 8 16.51 -26.80 5.91
C LEU A 8 17.07 -25.45 6.35
N LYS A 9 18.17 -25.02 5.71
CA LYS A 9 18.76 -23.70 5.95
C LYS A 9 17.84 -22.63 5.39
N LEU A 10 17.23 -21.84 6.29
CA LEU A 10 16.43 -20.68 5.94
C LEU A 10 17.30 -19.64 5.23
N GLN A 11 17.16 -19.52 3.91
CA GLN A 11 17.84 -18.50 3.12
C GLN A 11 17.05 -17.19 3.17
N LEU A 12 17.37 -16.36 4.15
CA LEU A 12 16.82 -15.01 4.25
C LEU A 12 17.45 -14.12 3.17
N HIS A 13 16.62 -13.61 2.27
CA HIS A 13 17.02 -12.66 1.24
C HIS A 13 16.75 -11.24 1.74
N PRO A 14 17.77 -10.49 2.21
CA PRO A 14 17.57 -9.14 2.70
C PRO A 14 17.15 -8.22 1.56
N ARG A 15 16.12 -7.40 1.77
CA ARG A 15 15.74 -6.36 0.82
C ARG A 15 16.70 -5.17 0.94
N PRO A 16 17.11 -4.54 -0.17
CA PRO A 16 17.84 -3.28 -0.12
C PRO A 16 17.01 -2.24 0.65
N LYS A 17 17.67 -1.48 1.51
CA LYS A 17 17.04 -0.50 2.40
C LYS A 17 17.90 0.77 2.43
N GLU A 18 17.22 1.90 2.56
CA GLU A 18 17.86 3.20 2.78
C GLU A 18 17.46 3.74 4.15
N THR A 19 18.38 4.47 4.78
CA THR A 19 18.12 5.12 6.07
C THR A 19 17.52 6.49 5.83
N VAL A 20 16.37 6.75 6.44
CA VAL A 20 15.70 8.05 6.42
C VAL A 20 15.80 8.68 7.80
N SER A 21 16.38 9.88 7.88
CA SER A 21 16.43 10.70 9.10
C SER A 21 15.32 11.75 9.06
N LEU A 22 14.50 11.82 10.12
CA LEU A 22 13.36 12.73 10.22
C LEU A 22 13.35 13.36 11.63
N GLU A 23 13.10 14.66 11.71
CA GLU A 23 12.80 15.34 12.98
C GLU A 23 11.33 15.14 13.35
N ILE A 24 11.05 14.70 14.57
CA ILE A 24 9.69 14.44 15.07
C ILE A 24 9.48 15.25 16.36
N PRO A 25 8.36 15.98 16.50
CA PRO A 25 8.01 16.63 17.76
C PRO A 25 8.05 15.67 18.94
N LYS A 26 8.60 16.11 20.08
CA LYS A 26 8.83 15.24 21.25
C LYS A 26 7.54 14.63 21.80
N ASP A 27 6.46 15.40 21.79
CA ASP A 27 5.11 14.97 22.16
C ASP A 27 4.56 13.88 21.22
N THR A 28 4.78 14.03 19.91
CA THR A 28 4.40 13.03 18.91
C THR A 28 5.19 11.74 19.12
N LEU A 29 6.51 11.84 19.34
CA LEU A 29 7.34 10.68 19.65
C LEU A 29 6.89 9.97 20.93
N ASN A 30 6.49 10.72 21.96
CA ASN A 30 5.95 10.13 23.20
C ASN A 30 4.63 9.39 22.96
N SER A 31 3.74 9.95 22.14
CA SER A 31 2.49 9.28 21.74
C SER A 31 2.77 8.00 20.96
N LEU A 32 3.70 8.02 20.01
CA LEU A 32 4.12 6.82 19.26
C LEU A 32 4.67 5.73 20.18
N LYS A 33 5.51 6.09 21.17
CA LYS A 33 6.02 5.13 22.17
C LYS A 33 4.90 4.50 23.00
N LYS A 34 3.91 5.29 23.45
CA LYS A 34 2.76 4.77 24.20
C LYS A 34 1.97 3.74 23.39
N VAL A 35 1.75 4.03 22.11
CA VAL A 35 1.02 3.11 21.22
C VAL A 35 1.83 1.86 20.89
N ALA A 36 3.16 1.99 20.76
CA ALA A 36 4.03 0.84 20.54
C ALA A 36 3.94 -0.14 21.72
N VAL A 37 3.99 0.39 22.96
CA VAL A 37 3.81 -0.40 24.19
C VAL A 37 2.42 -1.05 24.24
N SER A 38 1.35 -0.30 23.93
CA SER A 38 -0.01 -0.86 24.00
C SER A 38 -0.29 -1.95 22.96
N ARG A 39 0.47 -1.97 21.86
CA ARG A 39 0.39 -2.98 20.80
C ARG A 39 1.47 -4.06 20.89
N ASP A 40 2.23 -4.09 21.99
CA ASP A 40 3.31 -5.04 22.25
C ASP A 40 4.33 -5.16 21.10
N MET A 41 4.79 -4.00 20.60
CA MET A 41 5.74 -3.94 19.49
C MET A 41 6.79 -2.85 19.68
N SER A 42 7.92 -2.97 18.96
CA SER A 42 8.94 -1.93 18.97
C SER A 42 8.44 -0.66 18.27
N LEU A 43 9.01 0.49 18.65
CA LEU A 43 8.73 1.77 18.00
C LEU A 43 9.02 1.71 16.49
N GLU A 44 10.11 1.04 16.11
CA GLU A 44 10.49 0.86 14.70
C GLU A 44 9.44 0.03 13.93
N ALA A 45 8.94 -1.05 14.55
CA ALA A 45 7.90 -1.88 13.95
C ALA A 45 6.60 -1.08 13.76
N LEU A 46 6.19 -0.30 14.77
CA LEU A 46 5.01 0.56 14.68
C LEU A 46 5.15 1.58 13.53
N LEU A 47 6.29 2.26 13.44
CA LEU A 47 6.56 3.23 12.38
C LEU A 47 6.46 2.60 10.98
N LYS A 48 7.09 1.42 10.79
CA LYS A 48 7.01 0.69 9.52
C LYS A 48 5.57 0.30 9.17
N ILE A 49 4.78 -0.13 10.17
CA ILE A 49 3.37 -0.47 9.96
C ILE A 49 2.58 0.77 9.54
N TYR A 50 2.73 1.88 10.25
CA TYR A 50 1.96 3.10 9.98
C TYR A 50 2.29 3.67 8.60
N ILE A 51 3.58 3.77 8.26
CA ILE A 51 4.03 4.20 6.93
C ILE A 51 3.47 3.25 5.86
N GLY A 52 3.64 1.93 6.04
CA GLY A 52 3.20 0.93 5.07
C GLY A 52 1.69 0.82 4.92
N GLN A 53 0.91 1.14 5.95
CA GLN A 53 -0.55 1.14 5.90
C GLN A 53 -1.06 2.27 5.00
N CYS A 54 -0.72 3.52 5.32
CA CYS A 54 -1.18 4.67 4.55
C CYS A 54 -0.64 4.63 3.12
N LEU A 55 0.66 4.32 2.95
CA LEU A 55 1.27 4.27 1.62
C LEU A 55 0.60 3.24 0.70
N ARG A 56 0.24 2.05 1.20
CA ARG A 56 -0.47 1.06 0.39
C ARG A 56 -1.87 1.53 -0.02
N GLN A 57 -2.58 2.22 0.86
CA GLN A 57 -3.88 2.79 0.53
C GLN A 57 -3.77 3.87 -0.56
N ASP A 58 -2.76 4.74 -0.46
CA ASP A 58 -2.53 5.79 -1.45
C ASP A 58 -2.10 5.22 -2.80
N LEU A 59 -1.19 4.24 -2.80
CA LEU A 59 -0.77 3.55 -4.02
C LEU A 59 -1.95 2.84 -4.71
N ALA A 60 -2.84 2.21 -3.94
CA ALA A 60 -4.05 1.58 -4.49
C ALA A 60 -4.96 2.61 -5.16
N LYS A 61 -5.19 3.77 -4.52
CA LYS A 61 -5.99 4.87 -5.10
C LYS A 61 -5.36 5.40 -6.39
N LEU A 62 -4.04 5.64 -6.38
CA LEU A 62 -3.30 6.10 -7.56
C LEU A 62 -3.43 5.11 -8.72
N PHE A 63 -3.31 3.81 -8.43
CA PHE A 63 -3.48 2.77 -9.43
C PHE A 63 -4.91 2.76 -10.00
N SER A 64 -5.94 2.78 -9.15
CA SER A 64 -7.34 2.82 -9.59
C SER A 64 -7.65 4.04 -10.46
N ASN A 65 -7.15 5.23 -10.08
CA ASN A 65 -7.33 6.44 -10.89
C ASN A 65 -6.68 6.30 -12.27
N ARG A 66 -5.44 5.79 -12.33
CA ARG A 66 -4.74 5.56 -13.60
C ARG A 66 -5.49 4.58 -14.49
N VAL A 67 -6.06 3.51 -13.92
CA VAL A 67 -6.87 2.54 -14.68
C VAL A 67 -8.12 3.20 -15.25
N LEU A 68 -8.82 4.03 -14.46
CA LEU A 68 -10.01 4.75 -14.92
C LEU A 68 -9.68 5.75 -16.03
N GLU A 69 -8.59 6.50 -15.90
CA GLU A 69 -8.11 7.41 -16.95
C GLU A 69 -7.77 6.67 -18.24
N ALA A 70 -7.03 5.54 -18.14
CA ALA A 70 -6.73 4.71 -19.30
C ALA A 70 -8.00 4.14 -19.94
N THR A 71 -8.98 3.76 -19.14
CA THR A 71 -10.28 3.27 -19.62
C THR A 71 -11.03 4.37 -20.38
N ALA A 72 -11.09 5.58 -19.84
CA ALA A 72 -11.71 6.72 -20.52
C ALA A 72 -11.03 7.03 -21.87
N GLN A 73 -9.69 6.98 -21.91
CA GLN A 73 -8.93 7.16 -23.16
C GLN A 73 -9.22 6.06 -24.20
N VAL A 74 -9.42 4.81 -23.77
CA VAL A 74 -9.79 3.72 -24.67
C VAL A 74 -11.22 3.91 -25.17
N LEU A 75 -12.17 4.23 -24.29
CA LEU A 75 -13.56 4.49 -24.67
C LEU A 75 -13.69 5.66 -25.66
N ALA A 76 -12.94 6.75 -25.46
CA ALA A 76 -12.92 7.89 -26.37
C ALA A 76 -12.41 7.56 -27.79
N ARG A 77 -11.70 6.44 -27.98
CA ARG A 77 -11.29 5.97 -29.32
C ARG A 77 -12.41 5.22 -30.05
N HIS A 78 -13.43 4.76 -29.33
CA HIS A 78 -14.48 3.90 -29.84
C HIS A 78 -15.88 4.53 -29.77
N ILE A 79 -16.09 5.50 -28.88
CA ILE A 79 -17.37 6.16 -28.61
C ILE A 79 -17.22 7.65 -28.89
N GLN A 80 -18.18 8.24 -29.62
CA GLN A 80 -18.17 9.66 -30.01
C GLN A 80 -18.87 10.57 -28.98
N SER A 81 -19.73 10.02 -28.12
CA SER A 81 -20.44 10.77 -27.08
C SER A 81 -19.62 10.81 -25.77
N GLU A 82 -19.20 12.01 -25.36
CA GLU A 82 -18.53 12.21 -24.07
C GLU A 82 -19.45 11.92 -22.87
N GLU A 83 -20.75 12.15 -23.02
CA GLU A 83 -21.77 11.93 -21.99
C GLU A 83 -21.93 10.44 -21.68
N GLU A 84 -21.89 9.60 -22.73
CA GLU A 84 -21.93 8.15 -22.60
C GLU A 84 -20.67 7.61 -21.93
N ILE A 85 -19.49 8.11 -22.31
CA ILE A 85 -18.21 7.76 -21.69
C ILE A 85 -18.21 8.12 -20.19
N SER A 86 -18.68 9.32 -19.84
CA SER A 86 -18.76 9.77 -18.45
C SER A 86 -19.68 8.87 -17.60
N THR A 87 -20.82 8.48 -18.18
CA THR A 87 -21.79 7.58 -17.53
C THR A 87 -21.17 6.20 -17.25
N ILE A 88 -20.51 5.61 -18.25
CA ILE A 88 -19.83 4.31 -18.10
C ILE A 88 -18.73 4.37 -17.03
N ILE A 89 -17.92 5.43 -17.01
CA ILE A 89 -16.86 5.59 -16.02
C ILE A 89 -17.42 5.74 -14.60
N GLN A 90 -18.56 6.41 -14.42
CA GLN A 90 -19.24 6.52 -13.13
C GLN A 90 -19.79 5.16 -12.67
N GLU A 91 -20.38 4.39 -13.58
CA GLU A 91 -20.88 3.04 -13.28
C GLU A 91 -19.75 2.11 -12.83
N ILE A 92 -18.61 2.12 -13.55
CA ILE A 92 -17.41 1.34 -13.18
C ILE A 92 -16.91 1.74 -11.78
N ARG A 93 -16.90 3.04 -11.45
CA ARG A 93 -16.53 3.53 -10.11
C ARG A 93 -17.46 3.00 -9.03
N SER A 94 -18.78 3.01 -9.27
CA SER A 94 -19.75 2.53 -8.29
C SER A 94 -19.62 1.03 -8.02
N GLU A 95 -19.39 0.22 -9.05
CA GLU A 95 -19.22 -1.23 -8.90
C GLU A 95 -17.89 -1.62 -8.24
N THR A 96 -16.83 -0.83 -8.46
CA THR A 96 -15.50 -1.12 -7.89
C THR A 96 -15.35 -0.68 -6.42
N THR A 97 -16.26 0.17 -5.93
CA THR A 97 -16.25 0.65 -4.52
C THR A 97 -17.13 -0.23 -3.62
N ARG A 98 -17.90 -1.15 -4.19
CA ARG A 98 -18.78 -2.10 -3.50
C ARG A 98 -18.01 -3.28 -2.91
#